data_AF-A0A941QPB8-F1
#
_entry.id   AF-A0A941QPB8-F1
#
_cell.length_a   1.000
_cell.length_b   1.000
_cell.length_c   1.000
_cell.angle_alpha   90.00
_cell.angle_beta   90.00
_cell.angle_gamma   90.00
#
_symmetry.space_group_name_H-M   'P 1'
#
loop_
_entity.id
_entity.type
_entity.pdbx_description
1 polymer ?
#
loop_
_entity_poly.entity_id
_entity_poly.type
_entity_poly.pdbx_seq_one_letter_code
_entity_poly.pdbx_strand_id
1 'polypeptide(L)' 'MKSALILRHLAFEDLGSFAPVLRDAGYQLQDIEAAVDPLPDPLEPDLVVVLGGPIGVNDSAAFPCMTEERDWLAMRLA' A
#
# COMPACT_ATOMS: atom_id res chain seq x y z
N MET A 1 -2.42 18.52 -5.73
CA MET A 1 -1.52 17.56 -6.42
C MET A 1 -2.12 16.19 -6.17
N LYS A 2 -2.12 15.27 -7.15
CA LYS A 2 -2.69 13.93 -6.90
C LYS A 2 -1.75 13.14 -5.99
N SER A 3 -2.25 12.35 -5.07
CA SER A 3 -1.43 11.53 -4.16
C SER A 3 -1.59 10.04 -4.45
N ALA A 4 -0.47 9.30 -4.40
CA ALA A 4 -0.47 7.84 -4.47
C ALA A 4 0.32 7.28 -3.29
N LEU A 5 -0.36 6.50 -2.46
CA LEU A 5 0.27 5.78 -1.35
C LEU A 5 0.67 4.38 -1.80
N ILE A 6 1.94 4.03 -1.59
CA ILE A 6 2.53 2.76 -2.01
C ILE A 6 2.80 1.95 -0.75
N LEU A 7 1.97 0.94 -0.52
CA LEU A 7 2.10 0.03 0.61
C LEU A 7 3.00 -1.14 0.21
N ARG A 8 4.18 -1.25 0.82
CA ARG A 8 5.16 -2.30 0.52
C ARG A 8 5.34 -3.26 1.70
N HIS A 9 5.53 -4.55 1.40
CA HIS A 9 5.78 -5.58 2.41
C HIS A 9 7.27 -5.90 2.61
N LEU A 10 8.12 -5.43 1.68
CA LEU A 10 9.57 -5.60 1.72
C LEU A 10 10.23 -4.30 1.27
N ALA A 11 11.37 -3.97 1.89
CA ALA A 11 12.11 -2.74 1.60
C ALA A 11 12.57 -2.61 0.13
N PHE A 12 12.68 -3.72 -0.60
CA PHE A 12 13.14 -3.75 -1.99
C PHE A 12 12.02 -3.96 -3.01
N GLU A 13 10.78 -4.18 -2.58
CA GLU A 13 9.65 -4.18 -3.50
C GLU A 13 9.23 -2.73 -3.77
N ASP A 14 9.21 -2.36 -5.05
CA ASP A 14 8.87 -1.02 -5.51
C ASP A 14 7.86 -1.07 -6.67
N LEU A 15 7.48 0.11 -7.17
CA LEU A 15 6.53 0.27 -8.26
C LEU A 15 7.03 -0.22 -9.63
N GLY A 16 8.34 -0.49 -9.78
CA GLY A 16 8.97 -0.84 -11.04
C GLY A 16 8.53 0.09 -12.18
N SER A 17 8.00 -0.50 -13.25
CA SER A 17 7.54 0.23 -14.44
C SER A 17 6.36 1.18 -14.20
N PHE A 18 5.61 1.05 -13.10
CA PHE A 18 4.53 1.98 -12.78
C PHE A 18 5.04 3.32 -12.22
N ALA A 19 6.23 3.36 -11.64
CA ALA A 19 6.78 4.58 -11.04
C ALA A 19 6.87 5.75 -12.03
N PRO A 20 7.45 5.62 -13.24
CA PRO A 20 7.47 6.72 -14.21
C PRO A 20 6.05 7.09 -14.68
N VAL A 21 5.17 6.11 -14.92
CA VAL A 21 3.80 6.35 -15.40
C VAL A 21 3.00 7.20 -14.41
N LEU A 22 3.08 6.89 -13.12
CA LEU A 22 2.37 7.63 -12.07
C LEU A 22 2.95 9.04 -11.89
N ARG A 23 4.28 9.19 -11.95
CA ARG A 23 4.93 10.51 -11.89
C ARG A 23 4.53 11.39 -13.08
N ASP A 24 4.53 10.84 -14.29
CA ASP A 24 4.12 11.56 -15.50
C ASP A 24 2.63 11.94 -15.47
N ALA A 25 1.80 11.14 -14.80
CA ALA A 25 0.39 11.44 -14.54
C ALA A 25 0.17 12.48 -13.41
N GLY A 26 1.25 13.00 -12.81
CA GLY A 26 1.22 14.06 -11.80
C GLY A 26 0.93 13.58 -10.37
N TYR A 27 1.14 12.30 -10.08
CA TYR A 27 1.03 11.77 -8.72
C TYR A 27 2.28 12.07 -7.89
N GLN A 28 2.07 12.55 -6.67
CA GLN A 28 3.06 12.54 -5.61
C GLN A 28 3.02 11.17 -4.92
N LEU A 29 4.12 10.44 -5.05
CA LEU A 29 4.27 9.10 -4.49
C LEU A 29 4.71 9.19 -3.04
N GLN A 30 4.08 8.39 -2.17
CA GLN A 30 4.44 8.23 -0.76
C GLN A 30 4.51 6.74 -0.44
N ASP A 31 5.70 6.23 -0.14
CA ASP A 31 5.88 4.85 0.29
C ASP A 31 5.65 4.70 1.80
N ILE A 32 5.01 3.60 2.20
CA ILE A 32 4.91 3.15 3.59
C ILE A 32 5.17 1.64 3.67
N GLU A 33 5.74 1.18 4.78
CA GLU A 33 6.05 -0.23 5.05
C GLU A 33 4.96 -0.89 5.89
N ALA A 34 4.32 -1.92 5.33
CA ALA A 34 3.35 -2.75 6.03
C ALA A 34 3.97 -3.36 7.30
N ALA A 35 3.20 -3.40 8.39
CA ALA A 35 3.62 -3.87 9.72
C ALA A 35 4.72 -3.05 10.43
N VAL A 36 5.24 -1.98 9.81
CA VAL A 36 6.25 -1.09 10.40
C VAL A 36 5.66 0.30 10.62
N ASP A 37 5.11 0.88 9.55
CA ASP A 37 4.50 2.21 9.59
C ASP A 37 3.03 2.13 9.99
N PRO A 38 2.49 3.15 10.67
CA PRO A 38 1.06 3.25 10.91
C PRO A 38 0.31 3.44 9.58
N LEU A 39 -0.80 2.73 9.43
CA LEU A 39 -1.71 2.92 8.30
C LEU A 39 -2.43 4.28 8.44
N PRO A 40 -2.37 5.17 7.43
CA PRO A 40 -3.02 6.49 7.48
C PRO A 40 -4.54 6.36 7.27
N ASP A 41 -5.29 7.46 7.11
CA ASP A 41 -6.67 7.36 6.65
C ASP A 41 -6.68 6.69 5.25
N PRO A 42 -7.35 5.54 5.08
CA PRO A 42 -7.37 4.87 3.79
C PRO A 42 -7.98 5.73 2.71
N LEU A 43 -8.89 6.68 3.00
CA LEU A 43 -9.58 7.48 1.99
C LEU A 43 -8.83 8.76 1.58
N GLU A 44 -7.80 9.17 2.32
CA GLU A 44 -7.05 10.40 2.03
C GLU A 44 -6.27 10.37 0.69
N PRO A 45 -5.56 9.28 0.33
CA PRO A 45 -4.87 9.23 -0.96
C PRO A 45 -5.83 9.14 -2.16
N ASP A 46 -5.48 9.76 -3.30
CA ASP A 46 -6.27 9.55 -4.53
C ASP A 46 -6.11 8.13 -5.08
N LEU A 47 -4.94 7.51 -4.85
CA LEU A 47 -4.59 6.15 -5.26
C LEU A 47 -3.87 5.42 -4.11
N VAL A 48 -4.20 4.14 -3.92
CA VAL A 48 -3.41 3.21 -3.11
C VAL A 48 -2.92 2.10 -4.02
N VAL A 49 -1.62 1.81 -3.97
CA VAL A 49 -1.00 0.66 -4.62
C VAL A 49 -0.50 -0.26 -3.52
N VAL A 50 -1.04 -1.48 -3.46
CA VAL A 50 -0.57 -2.53 -2.56
C VAL A 50 0.40 -3.40 -3.36
N LEU A 51 1.66 -3.41 -2.95
CA LEU A 51 2.69 -4.23 -3.58
C LEU A 51 2.61 -5.69 -3.10
N GLY A 52 3.39 -6.55 -3.75
CA GLY A 52 3.50 -7.95 -3.35
C GLY A 52 4.21 -8.11 -2.01
N GLY A 53 4.47 -9.37 -1.69
CA GLY A 53 5.26 -9.76 -0.53
C GLY A 53 5.32 -11.27 -0.39
N PRO A 54 6.26 -11.80 0.41
CA PRO A 54 6.43 -13.24 0.64
C PRO A 54 5.48 -13.75 1.73
N ILE A 55 4.28 -13.18 1.83
CA ILE A 55 3.29 -13.44 2.88
C ILE A 55 2.01 -13.95 2.25
N GLY A 56 1.48 -15.07 2.74
CA GLY A 56 0.17 -15.56 2.32
C GLY A 56 -0.96 -14.73 2.92
N VAL A 57 -1.97 -14.38 2.10
CA VAL A 57 -3.13 -13.59 2.54
C VAL A 57 -3.92 -14.22 3.70
N ASN A 58 -3.80 -15.54 3.89
CA ASN A 58 -4.48 -16.29 4.95
C ASN A 58 -3.59 -16.54 6.19
N ASP A 59 -2.35 -16.03 6.21
CA ASP A 59 -1.38 -16.28 7.28
C ASP A 59 -1.50 -15.26 8.43
N SER A 60 -2.68 -14.67 8.64
CA SER A 60 -2.94 -13.63 9.64
C SER A 60 -2.58 -14.02 11.08
N ALA A 61 -2.51 -15.32 11.39
CA ALA A 61 -2.05 -15.79 12.69
C ALA A 61 -0.55 -15.55 12.93
N ALA A 62 0.27 -15.67 11.88
CA ALA A 62 1.70 -15.38 11.92
C ALA A 62 1.98 -13.90 11.59
N PHE A 63 1.12 -13.27 10.78
CA PHE A 63 1.25 -11.90 10.31
C PHE A 63 -0.03 -11.11 10.58
N PRO A 64 -0.26 -10.62 11.82
CA PRO A 64 -1.46 -9.87 12.18
C PRO A 64 -1.73 -8.64 11.29
N CYS A 65 -0.66 -8.04 10.76
CA CYS A 65 -0.74 -6.93 9.80
C CYS A 65 -1.60 -7.25 8.56
N MET A 66 -1.73 -8.52 8.15
CA MET A 66 -2.61 -8.91 7.04
C MET A 66 -4.09 -8.63 7.35
N THR A 67 -4.51 -8.80 8.60
CA THR A 67 -5.87 -8.46 9.04
C THR A 67 -6.04 -6.95 9.06
N GLU A 68 -5.07 -6.23 9.61
CA GLU A 68 -5.08 -4.77 9.72
C GLU A 68 -5.14 -4.11 8.34
N GLU A 69 -4.30 -4.54 7.40
CA GLU A 69 -4.29 -4.07 6.02
C GLU A 69 -5.60 -4.39 5.31
N ARG A 70 -6.12 -5.61 5.43
CA ARG A 70 -7.39 -5.99 4.82
C ARG A 70 -8.53 -5.10 5.31
N ASP A 71 -8.63 -4.91 6.62
CA ASP A 71 -9.71 -4.12 7.21
C ASP A 71 -9.56 -2.63 6.84
N TRP A 72 -8.33 -2.14 6.75
CA TRP A 72 -8.00 -0.80 6.25
C TRP A 72 -8.37 -0.62 4.77
N LEU A 73 -8.05 -1.58 3.90
CA LEU A 73 -8.44 -1.58 2.48
C LEU A 73 -9.95 -1.69 2.30
N ALA A 74 -10.64 -2.45 3.15
CA ALA A 74 -12.09 -2.62 3.07
C ALA A 74 -12.85 -1.29 3.20
N MET A 75 -12.27 -0.29 3.89
CA MET A 75 -12.86 1.06 3.98
C MET A 75 -12.94 1.78 2.62
N ARG A 76 -12.17 1.34 1.61
CA ARG A 76 -12.24 1.86 0.23
C ARG A 76 -13.31 1.20 -0.63
N LEU A 77 -13.97 0.16 -0.14
CA LEU A 77 -15.05 -0.52 -0.85
C LEU A 77 -16.38 0.18 -0.54
N ALA A 78 -17.21 0.42 -1.57
CA ALA A 78 -18.52 1.06 -1.47
C ALA A 78 -19.65 0.04 -1.29
#